data_AF-A0A7S0UK45-F1
#
_entry.id   AF-A0A7S0UK45-F1
#
_cell.length_a   1.000
_cell.length_b   1.000
_cell.length_c   1.000
_cell.angle_alpha   90.00
_cell.angle_beta   90.00
_cell.angle_gamma   90.00
#
_symmetry.space_group_name_H-M   'P 1'
#
loop_
_entity.id
_entity.type
_entity.pdbx_description
1 polymer ?
#
loop_
_entity_poly.entity_id
_entity_poly.type
_entity_poly.pdbx_seq_one_letter_code
_entity_poly.pdbx_strand_id
1 'polypeptide(L)'
;EMENNSGLRFRRDPKLPPLPFETIKSEVEQEHPELIPRMTSPIRAISSNLGTASNNPRSEPLFTLPRAVADVMEEQNREKEDLTIQLITKEEAVMLSDFMLLTIQQATFCHAVTEDFATRGKKTRLMRLGYAGFCCRHCKRNYYMGGPVNVRVLQNSCRSFSSSRDNVGSAMSNSFILHLLKCDYTPKGVKQALQSLKKRHSKQMQRLPYGSQSQVFTKIWERIRAADKPIEEGVPARPI
;
A
#
# COMPACT_ATOMS: atom_id res chain seq x y z
N GLU A 1 6.21 31.62 24.82
CA GLU A 1 6.66 31.90 23.44
C GLU A 1 7.90 31.06 23.17
N MET A 2 7.88 30.23 22.12
CA MET A 2 9.07 29.72 21.43
C MET A 2 8.61 29.05 20.14
N GLU A 3 8.81 29.76 19.03
CA GLU A 3 8.62 29.30 17.67
C GLU A 3 9.74 28.36 17.23
N ASN A 4 9.40 27.47 16.28
CA ASN A 4 10.08 27.28 14.99
C ASN A 4 10.24 25.80 14.61
N ASN A 5 9.37 25.34 13.72
CA ASN A 5 9.74 24.33 12.73
C ASN A 5 8.85 24.44 11.48
N SER A 6 9.04 25.50 10.70
CA SER A 6 8.44 25.66 9.38
C SER A 6 9.28 24.91 8.35
N GLY A 7 8.95 23.63 8.14
CA GLY A 7 9.45 22.90 6.99
C GLY A 7 9.13 23.68 5.71
N LEU A 8 10.15 23.94 4.88
CA LEU A 8 10.04 24.61 3.57
C LEU A 8 9.05 23.85 2.67
N ARG A 9 7.78 24.22 2.75
CA ARG A 9 6.79 23.89 1.72
C ARG A 9 6.85 25.01 0.70
N PHE A 10 7.41 24.74 -0.46
CA PHE A 10 7.31 25.62 -1.64
C PHE A 10 5.84 25.68 -2.09
N ARG A 11 5.03 26.50 -1.42
CA ARG A 11 3.74 26.94 -1.96
C ARG A 11 4.05 28.05 -2.94
N ARG A 12 3.64 27.87 -4.20
CA ARG A 12 3.67 28.93 -5.20
C ARG A 12 2.76 30.06 -4.70
N ASP A 13 3.29 31.27 -4.59
CA ASP A 13 2.51 32.45 -4.24
C ASP A 13 1.42 32.66 -5.31
N PRO A 14 0.13 32.63 -4.95
CA PRO A 14 -0.97 32.79 -5.90
C PRO A 14 -1.03 34.17 -6.55
N LYS A 15 -0.25 35.15 -6.05
CA LYS A 15 -0.13 36.48 -6.67
C LYS A 15 0.89 36.53 -7.82
N LEU A 16 1.72 35.51 -7.98
CA LEU A 16 2.68 35.47 -9.08
C LEU A 16 1.97 35.10 -10.39
N PRO A 17 2.28 35.82 -11.49
CA PRO A 17 1.74 35.47 -12.79
C PRO A 17 2.13 34.03 -13.19
N PRO A 18 1.38 33.42 -14.13
CA PRO A 18 1.78 32.16 -14.73
C PRO A 18 3.21 32.28 -15.27
N LEU A 19 4.01 31.22 -15.13
CA LEU A 19 5.38 31.25 -15.66
C LEU A 19 5.24 31.30 -17.19
N PRO A 20 6.04 32.13 -17.88
CA PRO A 20 5.96 32.27 -19.34
C PRO A 20 6.63 31.05 -19.99
N PHE A 21 5.99 29.90 -19.87
CA PHE A 21 6.53 28.61 -20.32
C PHE A 21 6.90 28.62 -21.80
N GLU A 22 6.14 29.32 -22.65
CA GLU A 22 6.43 29.43 -24.07
C GLU A 22 7.68 30.27 -24.35
N THR A 23 7.92 31.35 -23.58
CA THR A 23 9.13 32.17 -23.71
C THR A 23 10.36 31.38 -23.28
N ILE A 24 10.29 30.73 -22.11
CA ILE A 24 11.39 29.89 -21.59
C ILE A 24 11.67 28.73 -22.55
N LYS A 25 10.63 28.10 -23.09
CA LYS A 25 10.78 27.02 -24.06
C LYS A 25 11.45 27.50 -25.35
N SER A 26 11.04 28.65 -25.89
CA SER A 26 11.65 29.23 -27.08
C SER A 26 13.12 29.62 -26.86
N GLU A 27 13.48 30.12 -25.67
CA GLU A 27 14.86 30.44 -25.32
C GLU A 27 15.72 29.17 -25.23
N VAL A 28 15.23 28.12 -24.56
CA VAL A 28 15.92 26.84 -24.46
C VAL A 28 16.07 26.16 -25.83
N GLU A 29 15.07 26.24 -26.70
CA GLU A 29 15.14 25.70 -28.06
C GLU A 29 16.13 26.48 -28.95
N GLN A 30 16.36 27.78 -28.68
CA GLN A 30 17.38 28.58 -29.37
C GLN A 30 18.80 28.34 -28.85
N GLU A 31 18.99 28.23 -27.54
CA GLU A 31 20.31 28.04 -26.93
C GLU A 31 20.80 26.59 -27.04
N HIS A 32 19.91 25.61 -27.00
CA HIS A 32 20.23 24.18 -26.95
C HIS A 32 19.47 23.34 -28.01
N PRO A 33 19.70 23.59 -29.31
CA PRO A 33 19.01 22.87 -30.39
C PRO A 33 19.30 21.36 -30.41
N GLU A 34 20.35 20.89 -29.74
CA GLU A 34 20.69 19.47 -29.57
C GLU A 34 19.77 18.71 -28.61
N LEU A 35 19.08 19.42 -27.71
CA LEU A 35 18.17 18.83 -26.73
C LEU A 35 16.76 18.60 -27.31
N ILE A 36 16.48 19.14 -28.50
CA ILE A 36 15.22 18.91 -29.20
C ILE A 36 15.19 17.44 -29.68
N PRO A 37 14.23 16.62 -29.23
CA PRO A 37 14.15 15.22 -29.66
C PRO A 37 14.00 15.15 -31.18
N ARG A 38 15.06 14.74 -31.89
CA ARG A 38 15.01 14.48 -33.33
C ARG A 38 14.09 13.29 -33.57
N MET A 39 12.83 13.55 -33.94
CA MET A 39 11.95 12.53 -34.50
C MET A 39 12.55 12.05 -35.81
N THR A 40 13.26 10.93 -35.76
CA THR A 40 13.84 10.29 -36.93
C THR A 40 12.74 9.54 -37.69
N SER A 41 12.44 10.10 -38.86
CA SER A 41 11.89 9.47 -40.07
C SER A 41 10.41 9.07 -40.13
N PRO A 42 9.74 9.35 -41.27
CA PRO A 42 8.36 8.96 -41.52
C PRO A 42 8.26 7.46 -41.85
N ILE A 43 7.34 6.77 -41.21
CA ILE A 43 6.92 5.42 -41.60
C ILE A 43 6.22 5.52 -42.95
N ARG A 44 6.74 4.76 -43.93
CA ARG A 44 6.19 4.63 -45.29
C ARG A 44 4.69 4.32 -45.25
N ALA A 45 3.92 5.11 -46.00
CA ALA A 45 2.55 4.80 -46.36
C ALA A 45 2.51 3.51 -47.19
N ILE A 46 1.85 2.49 -46.68
CA ILE A 46 1.39 1.34 -47.46
C ILE A 46 -0.06 1.65 -47.85
N SER A 47 -0.27 1.87 -49.15
CA SER A 47 -1.59 1.83 -49.76
C SER A 47 -2.12 0.39 -49.72
N SER A 48 -3.32 0.22 -49.17
CA SER A 48 -4.16 -0.94 -49.49
C SER A 48 -5.63 -0.58 -49.27
N ASN A 49 -6.29 -0.34 -50.41
CA ASN A 49 -7.65 -0.70 -50.80
C ASN A 49 -8.81 -0.63 -49.78
N LEU A 50 -9.81 0.16 -50.22
CA LEU A 50 -11.22 0.05 -49.88
C LEU A 50 -11.68 -1.41 -49.82
N GLY A 51 -12.21 -1.79 -48.65
CA GLY A 51 -13.00 -2.98 -48.43
C GLY A 51 -14.06 -2.65 -47.38
N THR A 52 -15.26 -2.34 -47.85
CA THR A 52 -16.46 -2.09 -47.05
C THR A 52 -16.83 -3.37 -46.29
N ALA A 53 -16.58 -3.40 -44.97
CA ALA A 53 -17.14 -4.42 -44.09
C ALA A 53 -17.43 -3.78 -42.73
N SER A 54 -18.71 -3.44 -42.55
CA SER A 54 -19.33 -3.21 -41.25
C SER A 54 -19.07 -4.42 -40.37
N ASN A 55 -18.19 -4.26 -39.38
CA ASN A 55 -17.99 -5.24 -38.32
C ASN A 55 -18.05 -4.50 -37.00
N ASN A 56 -19.13 -4.77 -36.28
CA ASN A 56 -19.38 -4.39 -34.89
C ASN A 56 -18.10 -4.40 -34.05
N PRO A 57 -17.84 -3.38 -33.19
CA PRO A 57 -16.88 -3.52 -32.12
C PRO A 57 -17.40 -4.60 -31.17
N ARG A 58 -16.89 -5.81 -31.35
CA ARG A 58 -17.07 -6.94 -30.44
C ARG A 58 -16.57 -6.46 -29.08
N SER A 59 -17.49 -6.24 -28.16
CA SER A 59 -17.23 -6.01 -26.76
C SER A 59 -16.36 -7.16 -26.25
N GLU A 60 -15.06 -6.88 -26.10
CA GLU A 60 -14.16 -7.71 -25.30
C GLU A 60 -14.87 -8.04 -23.99
N PRO A 61 -15.05 -9.33 -23.63
CA PRO A 61 -15.77 -9.68 -22.43
C PRO A 61 -15.05 -9.06 -21.25
N LEU A 62 -15.81 -8.25 -20.51
CA LEU A 62 -15.40 -7.58 -19.29
C LEU A 62 -14.65 -8.57 -18.38
N PHE A 63 -13.32 -8.49 -18.38
CA PHE A 63 -12.34 -9.36 -17.70
C PHE A 63 -12.90 -10.07 -16.46
N THR A 64 -13.42 -11.29 -16.65
CA THR A 64 -13.87 -12.16 -15.58
C THR A 64 -12.68 -12.53 -14.71
N LEU A 65 -12.82 -12.36 -13.39
CA LEU A 65 -11.81 -12.82 -12.45
C LEU A 65 -11.63 -14.33 -12.63
N PRO A 66 -10.39 -14.86 -12.63
CA PRO A 66 -10.19 -16.30 -12.59
C PRO A 66 -10.97 -16.86 -11.40
N ARG A 67 -11.74 -17.93 -11.60
CA ARG A 67 -12.64 -18.50 -10.60
C ARG A 67 -11.95 -18.71 -9.24
N ALA A 68 -10.71 -19.19 -9.26
CA ALA A 68 -9.89 -19.35 -8.06
C ALA A 68 -9.67 -18.06 -7.25
N VAL A 69 -9.60 -16.89 -7.89
CA VAL A 69 -9.47 -15.60 -7.19
C VAL A 69 -10.79 -15.21 -6.55
N ALA A 70 -11.90 -15.43 -7.24
CA ALA A 70 -13.23 -15.17 -6.71
C ALA A 70 -13.51 -16.08 -5.50
N ASP A 71 -13.19 -17.36 -5.59
CA ASP A 71 -13.35 -18.33 -4.51
C ASP A 71 -12.53 -17.92 -3.28
N VAL A 72 -11.28 -17.47 -3.48
CA VAL A 72 -10.43 -16.95 -2.39
C VAL A 72 -11.06 -15.70 -1.77
N MET A 73 -11.49 -14.72 -2.57
CA MET A 73 -12.10 -13.50 -2.02
C MET A 73 -13.41 -13.79 -1.26
N GLU A 74 -14.21 -14.73 -1.75
CA GLU A 74 -15.45 -15.14 -1.10
C GLU A 74 -15.18 -15.89 0.21
N GLU A 75 -14.20 -16.80 0.22
CA GLU A 75 -13.79 -17.50 1.43
C GLU A 75 -13.26 -16.53 2.49
N GLN A 76 -12.48 -15.55 2.08
CA GLN A 76 -12.01 -14.48 2.96
C GLN A 76 -13.14 -13.63 3.55
N ASN A 77 -14.26 -13.51 2.85
CA ASN A 77 -15.45 -12.83 3.35
C ASN A 77 -16.32 -13.73 4.25
N ARG A 78 -16.24 -15.05 4.08
CA ARG A 78 -16.94 -16.06 4.91
C ARG A 78 -16.28 -16.30 6.25
N GLU A 79 -14.94 -16.24 6.31
CA GLU A 79 -14.17 -16.28 7.55
C GLU A 79 -14.57 -15.07 8.42
N LYS A 80 -15.64 -15.22 9.22
CA LYS A 80 -16.07 -14.27 10.25
C LYS A 80 -15.04 -14.26 11.36
N GLU A 81 -13.92 -13.59 11.16
CA GLU A 81 -13.07 -13.19 12.28
C GLU A 81 -13.75 -12.03 13.03
N ASP A 82 -13.60 -12.04 14.35
CA ASP A 82 -14.08 -11.02 15.28
C ASP A 82 -13.83 -9.61 14.72
N LEU A 83 -14.86 -8.75 14.80
CA LEU A 83 -14.79 -7.35 14.35
C LEU A 83 -13.65 -6.55 15.03
N THR A 84 -13.13 -7.03 16.16
CA THR A 84 -11.97 -6.47 16.87
C THR A 84 -10.62 -6.71 16.17
N ILE A 85 -10.58 -7.54 15.11
CA ILE A 85 -9.35 -7.98 14.43
C ILE A 85 -9.19 -7.30 13.05
N GLN A 86 -10.28 -6.76 12.47
CA GLN A 86 -10.25 -6.17 11.13
C GLN A 86 -9.71 -4.73 11.12
N LEU A 87 -8.70 -4.49 10.28
CA LEU A 87 -8.12 -3.15 10.05
C LEU A 87 -9.04 -2.25 9.20
N ILE A 88 -9.96 -2.84 8.45
CA ILE A 88 -10.79 -2.17 7.44
C ILE A 88 -12.26 -2.55 7.60
N THR A 89 -13.17 -1.60 7.35
CA THR A 89 -14.62 -1.88 7.33
C THR A 89 -15.13 -2.17 5.92
N LYS A 90 -16.37 -2.67 5.81
CA LYS A 90 -16.98 -2.98 4.51
C LYS A 90 -17.20 -1.73 3.67
N GLU A 91 -17.52 -0.60 4.31
CA GLU A 91 -17.74 0.68 3.67
C GLU A 91 -16.44 1.25 3.09
N GLU A 92 -15.30 0.93 3.71
CA GLU A 92 -13.99 1.37 3.22
C GLU A 92 -13.44 0.50 2.10
N ALA A 93 -13.92 -0.74 1.98
CA ALA A 93 -13.47 -1.67 0.95
C ALA A 93 -13.71 -1.11 -0.47
N VAL A 94 -14.78 -0.34 -0.68
CA VAL A 94 -15.11 0.27 -1.97
C VAL A 94 -14.13 1.37 -2.40
N MET A 95 -13.32 1.89 -1.46
CA MET A 95 -12.29 2.91 -1.70
C MET A 95 -10.92 2.30 -2.04
N LEU A 96 -10.85 0.99 -2.19
CA LEU A 96 -9.62 0.26 -2.49
C LEU A 96 -9.73 -0.51 -3.79
N SER A 97 -8.59 -0.75 -4.42
CA SER A 97 -8.49 -1.85 -5.40
C SER A 97 -8.56 -3.19 -4.69
N ASP A 98 -9.09 -4.21 -5.35
CA ASP A 98 -9.11 -5.59 -4.87
C ASP A 98 -7.73 -6.07 -4.37
N PHE A 99 -6.66 -5.66 -5.05
CA PHE A 99 -5.28 -6.00 -4.65
C PHE A 99 -4.94 -5.50 -3.24
N MET A 100 -5.30 -4.25 -2.95
CA MET A 100 -5.03 -3.62 -1.65
C MET A 100 -6.01 -4.09 -0.58
N LEU A 101 -7.27 -4.32 -0.94
CA LEU A 101 -8.26 -4.91 -0.06
C LEU A 101 -7.80 -6.28 0.42
N LEU A 102 -7.46 -7.18 -0.51
CA LEU A 102 -6.95 -8.52 -0.18
C LEU A 102 -5.68 -8.43 0.68
N THR A 103 -4.77 -7.51 0.34
CA THR A 103 -3.55 -7.27 1.12
C THR A 103 -3.89 -6.91 2.57
N ILE A 104 -4.76 -5.92 2.80
CA ILE A 104 -5.12 -5.46 4.14
C ILE A 104 -5.85 -6.55 4.94
N GLN A 105 -6.67 -7.38 4.27
CA GLN A 105 -7.34 -8.52 4.92
C GLN A 105 -6.35 -9.57 5.46
N GLN A 106 -5.12 -9.64 4.93
CA GLN A 106 -4.09 -10.55 5.45
C GLN A 106 -3.33 -9.97 6.65
N ALA A 107 -3.58 -8.71 7.01
CA ALA A 107 -2.99 -8.05 8.16
C ALA A 107 -3.91 -8.11 9.38
N THR A 108 -3.32 -8.11 10.57
CA THR A 108 -4.02 -8.08 11.86
C THR A 108 -3.24 -7.21 12.86
N PHE A 109 -3.92 -6.72 13.89
CA PHE A 109 -3.29 -5.94 14.95
C PHE A 109 -2.21 -6.75 15.70
N CYS A 110 -1.13 -6.07 16.05
CA CYS A 110 -0.15 -6.54 17.00
C CYS A 110 0.35 -5.40 17.88
N HIS A 111 0.87 -5.74 19.06
CA HIS A 111 1.46 -4.78 19.97
C HIS A 111 2.96 -5.01 20.07
N ALA A 112 3.73 -3.94 20.24
CA ALA A 112 5.17 -4.02 20.44
C ALA A 112 5.48 -4.77 21.74
N VAL A 113 6.36 -5.76 21.62
CA VAL A 113 6.89 -6.57 22.73
C VAL A 113 8.38 -6.33 22.86
N THR A 114 8.99 -6.84 23.94
CA THR A 114 10.41 -6.65 24.27
C THR A 114 11.35 -7.03 23.12
N GLU A 115 11.01 -8.07 22.35
CA GLU A 115 11.84 -8.59 21.25
C GLU A 115 11.88 -7.63 20.04
N ASP A 116 10.86 -6.78 19.87
CA ASP A 116 10.80 -5.82 18.75
C ASP A 116 11.83 -4.69 18.91
N PHE A 117 12.27 -4.42 20.14
CA PHE A 117 13.22 -3.35 20.45
C PHE A 117 14.66 -3.74 20.12
N ALA A 118 15.01 -5.01 20.31
CA ALA A 118 16.37 -5.50 20.06
C ALA A 118 16.77 -5.43 18.56
N THR A 119 15.80 -5.50 17.65
CA THR A 119 16.06 -5.66 16.21
C THR A 119 15.99 -4.35 15.41
N ARG A 120 15.49 -3.25 15.98
CA ARG A 120 15.13 -2.02 15.23
C ARG A 120 16.01 -0.79 15.48
N GLY A 121 16.96 -0.87 16.42
CA GLY A 121 18.00 0.15 16.61
C GLY A 121 17.48 1.55 16.93
N LYS A 122 17.81 2.54 16.10
CA LYS A 122 17.42 3.96 16.34
C LYS A 122 15.98 4.29 15.95
N LYS A 123 15.33 3.48 15.09
CA LYS A 123 13.94 3.69 14.61
C LYS A 123 12.88 3.41 15.68
N THR A 124 13.31 2.85 16.81
CA THR A 124 12.47 2.49 17.96
C THR A 124 12.26 3.62 18.97
N ARG A 125 12.85 4.81 18.75
CA ARG A 125 12.77 5.93 19.71
C ARG A 125 11.35 6.41 20.02
N LEU A 126 10.40 6.21 19.09
CA LEU A 126 8.99 6.58 19.27
C LEU A 126 8.10 5.38 19.66
N MET A 127 8.68 4.18 19.75
CA MET A 127 7.96 2.95 20.07
C MET A 127 8.05 2.70 21.59
N ARG A 128 6.97 2.18 22.17
CA ARG A 128 6.91 1.77 23.59
C ARG A 128 6.31 0.37 23.69
N LEU A 129 6.48 -0.32 24.82
CA LEU A 129 5.79 -1.59 25.03
C LEU A 129 4.28 -1.36 24.96
N GLY A 130 3.56 -2.26 24.29
CA GLY A 130 2.14 -2.07 24.04
C GLY A 130 1.80 -1.10 22.90
N TYR A 131 2.79 -0.54 22.19
CA TYR A 131 2.55 0.28 20.99
C TYR A 131 1.97 -0.58 19.87
N ALA A 132 0.78 -0.23 19.43
CA ALA A 132 0.05 -0.96 18.41
C ALA A 132 0.68 -0.79 17.03
N GLY A 133 0.46 -1.79 16.19
CA GLY A 133 0.91 -1.89 14.83
C GLY A 133 0.10 -2.96 14.10
N PHE A 134 0.61 -3.42 12.97
CA PHE A 134 0.02 -4.54 12.25
C PHE A 134 1.08 -5.58 11.89
N CYS A 135 0.65 -6.82 11.70
CA CYS A 135 1.49 -7.95 11.31
C CYS A 135 0.73 -8.90 10.39
N CYS A 136 1.43 -9.90 9.84
CA CYS A 136 0.78 -10.94 9.04
C CYS A 136 -0.05 -11.86 9.93
N ARG A 137 -1.35 -11.98 9.65
CA ARG A 137 -2.25 -12.85 10.42
C ARG A 137 -1.87 -14.32 10.34
N HIS A 138 -1.29 -14.75 9.22
CA HIS A 138 -0.84 -16.14 9.03
C HIS A 138 0.36 -16.47 9.92
N CYS A 139 1.34 -15.57 9.99
CA CYS A 139 2.45 -15.71 10.93
C CYS A 139 1.95 -15.70 12.38
N LYS A 140 1.07 -14.75 12.71
CA LYS A 140 0.50 -14.65 14.07
C LYS A 140 -0.26 -15.91 14.47
N ARG A 141 -1.07 -16.49 13.57
CA ARG A 141 -1.81 -17.73 13.84
C ARG A 141 -0.88 -18.91 14.08
N ASN A 142 0.18 -19.03 13.27
CA ASN A 142 1.15 -20.11 13.39
C ASN A 142 2.09 -19.95 14.59
N TYR A 143 2.24 -18.73 15.13
CA TYR A 143 2.99 -18.50 16.38
C TYR A 143 2.39 -19.27 17.57
N TYR A 144 1.07 -19.49 17.60
CA TYR A 144 0.36 -20.16 18.70
C TYR A 144 0.03 -21.63 18.43
N MET A 145 0.34 -22.15 17.23
CA MET A 145 -0.02 -23.51 16.81
C MET A 145 1.24 -24.39 16.78
N GLY A 146 1.55 -25.10 17.88
CA GLY A 146 2.45 -26.26 17.82
C GLY A 146 3.68 -26.33 18.74
N GLY A 147 3.63 -25.80 19.98
CA GLY A 147 4.69 -26.03 20.98
C GLY A 147 5.36 -24.76 21.51
N PRO A 148 6.57 -24.83 22.08
CA PRO A 148 7.26 -23.66 22.65
C PRO A 148 7.41 -22.56 21.60
N VAL A 149 7.26 -21.30 22.05
CA VAL A 149 7.30 -20.07 21.25
C VAL A 149 8.34 -20.16 20.14
N ASN A 150 7.88 -20.23 18.89
CA ASN A 150 8.79 -20.26 17.75
C ASN A 150 9.26 -18.83 17.45
N VAL A 151 10.37 -18.44 18.08
CA VAL A 151 10.98 -17.09 17.96
C VAL A 151 11.24 -16.70 16.50
N ARG A 152 11.50 -17.68 15.61
CA ARG A 152 11.68 -17.41 14.16
C ARG A 152 10.38 -16.91 13.51
N VAL A 153 9.22 -17.38 13.97
CA VAL A 153 7.90 -16.91 13.48
C VAL A 153 7.66 -15.47 13.91
N LEU A 154 8.03 -15.10 15.13
CA LEU A 154 7.91 -13.74 15.62
C LEU A 154 8.74 -12.77 14.78
N GLN A 155 10.01 -13.12 14.53
CA GLN A 155 10.93 -12.31 13.71
C GLN A 155 10.47 -12.17 12.26
N ASN A 156 9.84 -13.22 11.70
CA ASN A 156 9.37 -13.21 10.32
C ASN A 156 7.90 -12.76 10.16
N SER A 157 7.23 -12.27 11.21
CA SER A 157 5.79 -11.93 11.15
C SER A 157 5.46 -10.58 10.49
N CYS A 158 6.46 -9.92 9.89
CA CYS A 158 6.34 -8.61 9.23
C CYS A 158 5.58 -7.58 10.07
N ARG A 159 5.96 -7.48 11.34
CA ARG A 159 5.37 -6.50 12.27
C ARG A 159 5.78 -5.10 11.83
N SER A 160 4.83 -4.18 11.78
CA SER A 160 5.07 -2.79 11.44
C SER A 160 4.47 -1.88 12.50
N PHE A 161 5.34 -1.08 13.11
CA PHE A 161 5.00 -0.10 14.13
C PHE A 161 5.27 1.29 13.55
N SER A 162 4.41 1.71 12.62
CA SER A 162 4.54 3.02 11.99
C SER A 162 4.41 4.11 13.05
N SER A 163 5.25 5.15 12.96
CA SER A 163 5.19 6.34 13.82
C SER A 163 4.36 7.47 13.23
N SER A 164 4.06 7.40 11.94
CA SER A 164 3.25 8.37 11.21
C SER A 164 2.25 7.68 10.30
N ARG A 165 1.20 8.44 9.95
CA ARG A 165 0.15 8.03 9.02
C ARG A 165 0.70 7.58 7.67
N ASP A 166 1.58 8.37 7.06
CA ASP A 166 2.11 8.12 5.72
C ASP A 166 2.96 6.83 5.66
N ASN A 167 3.55 6.47 6.79
CA ASN A 167 4.32 5.24 6.92
C ASN A 167 3.44 3.98 6.92
N VAL A 168 2.15 4.06 7.26
CA VAL A 168 1.22 2.92 7.18
C VAL A 168 1.02 2.50 5.74
N GLY A 169 0.66 3.46 4.86
CA GLY A 169 0.46 3.18 3.45
C GLY A 169 1.72 2.62 2.80
N SER A 170 2.86 3.24 3.08
CA SER A 170 4.17 2.78 2.57
C SER A 170 4.54 1.38 3.08
N ALA A 171 4.33 1.09 4.37
CA ALA A 171 4.62 -0.23 4.93
C ALA A 171 3.72 -1.32 4.34
N MET A 172 2.43 -1.01 4.12
CA MET A 172 1.48 -1.94 3.52
C MET A 172 1.80 -2.21 2.05
N SER A 173 2.02 -1.14 1.27
CA SER A 173 2.25 -1.23 -0.18
C SER A 173 3.61 -1.83 -0.57
N ASN A 174 4.63 -1.69 0.30
CA ASN A 174 5.98 -2.16 0.00
C ASN A 174 6.33 -3.41 0.80
N SER A 175 6.60 -3.25 2.10
CA SER A 175 7.17 -4.29 2.94
C SER A 175 6.20 -5.47 3.15
N PHE A 176 4.93 -5.16 3.39
CA PHE A 176 3.95 -6.17 3.74
C PHE A 176 3.58 -7.07 2.55
N ILE A 177 3.35 -6.49 1.37
CA ILE A 177 3.11 -7.28 0.14
C ILE A 177 4.29 -8.20 -0.17
N LEU A 178 5.52 -7.69 -0.07
CA LEU A 178 6.72 -8.51 -0.29
C LEU A 178 6.80 -9.68 0.70
N HIS A 179 6.44 -9.43 1.96
CA HIS A 179 6.31 -10.48 2.95
C HIS A 179 5.25 -11.50 2.56
N LEU A 180 4.01 -11.10 2.24
CA LEU A 180 2.93 -12.04 1.89
C LEU A 180 3.31 -12.99 0.74
N LEU A 181 4.01 -12.48 -0.27
CA LEU A 181 4.45 -13.29 -1.41
C LEU A 181 5.55 -14.31 -1.02
N LYS A 182 6.41 -13.99 -0.06
CA LYS A 182 7.51 -14.84 0.41
C LYS A 182 7.17 -15.68 1.65
N CYS A 183 6.11 -15.32 2.37
CA CYS A 183 5.76 -15.90 3.67
C CYS A 183 5.34 -17.35 3.53
N ASP A 184 6.02 -18.27 4.19
CA ASP A 184 5.73 -19.70 4.15
C ASP A 184 4.33 -20.05 4.67
N TYR A 185 3.82 -19.24 5.60
CA TYR A 185 2.52 -19.43 6.23
C TYR A 185 1.35 -18.86 5.42
N THR A 186 1.60 -18.00 4.43
CA THR A 186 0.53 -17.42 3.62
C THR A 186 0.00 -18.48 2.64
N PRO A 187 -1.31 -18.78 2.62
CA PRO A 187 -1.88 -19.80 1.75
C PRO A 187 -1.53 -19.55 0.27
N LYS A 188 -1.24 -20.63 -0.47
CA LYS A 188 -0.88 -20.55 -1.90
C LYS A 188 -1.95 -19.84 -2.73
N GLY A 189 -3.23 -20.09 -2.44
CA GLY A 189 -4.35 -19.42 -3.10
C GLY A 189 -4.33 -17.89 -2.93
N VAL A 190 -4.02 -17.41 -1.73
CA VAL A 190 -3.87 -15.96 -1.45
C VAL A 190 -2.70 -15.38 -2.24
N LYS A 191 -1.54 -16.07 -2.29
CA LYS A 191 -0.38 -15.61 -3.08
C LYS A 191 -0.71 -15.50 -4.57
N GLN A 192 -1.38 -16.50 -5.14
CA GLN A 192 -1.80 -16.52 -6.54
C GLN A 192 -2.83 -15.42 -6.84
N ALA A 193 -3.77 -15.20 -5.92
CA ALA A 193 -4.74 -14.12 -6.01
C ALA A 193 -4.06 -12.75 -6.00
N LEU A 194 -3.13 -12.49 -5.07
CA LEU A 194 -2.35 -11.25 -5.03
C LEU A 194 -1.58 -11.01 -6.32
N GLN A 195 -0.92 -12.02 -6.88
CA GLN A 195 -0.19 -11.90 -8.15
C GLN A 195 -1.13 -11.56 -9.32
N SER A 196 -2.32 -12.16 -9.34
CA SER A 196 -3.33 -11.90 -10.37
C SER A 196 -3.90 -10.48 -10.24
N LEU A 197 -4.27 -10.07 -9.03
CA LEU A 197 -4.84 -8.76 -8.74
C LEU A 197 -3.82 -7.62 -8.94
N LYS A 198 -2.54 -7.86 -8.69
CA LYS A 198 -1.46 -6.89 -8.95
C LYS A 198 -1.47 -6.35 -10.38
N LYS A 199 -1.78 -7.20 -11.37
CA LYS A 199 -1.88 -6.81 -12.79
C LYS A 199 -3.03 -5.83 -13.06
N ARG A 200 -4.09 -5.89 -12.25
CA ARG A 200 -5.30 -5.05 -12.37
C ARG A 200 -5.25 -3.80 -11.50
N HIS A 201 -4.39 -3.79 -10.48
CA HIS A 201 -4.31 -2.73 -9.47
C HIS A 201 -4.22 -1.32 -10.09
N SER A 202 -3.32 -1.11 -11.05
CA SER A 202 -3.15 0.21 -11.69
C SER A 202 -4.43 0.68 -12.42
N LYS A 203 -5.12 -0.21 -13.13
CA LYS A 203 -6.39 0.11 -13.81
C LYS A 203 -7.52 0.40 -12.82
N GLN A 204 -7.56 -0.31 -11.68
CA GLN A 204 -8.55 -0.05 -10.64
C GLN A 204 -8.28 1.28 -9.94
N MET A 205 -7.02 1.59 -9.66
CA MET A 205 -6.63 2.88 -9.06
C MET A 205 -7.08 4.08 -9.89
N GLN A 206 -7.01 3.98 -11.22
CA GLN A 206 -7.49 5.05 -12.12
C GLN A 206 -9.01 5.28 -12.07
N ARG A 207 -9.78 4.29 -11.62
CA ARG A 207 -11.25 4.36 -11.53
C ARG A 207 -11.73 4.84 -10.17
N LEU A 208 -10.86 4.80 -9.16
CA LEU A 208 -11.20 5.22 -7.82
C LEU A 208 -11.05 6.75 -7.70
N PRO A 209 -11.84 7.39 -6.83
CA PRO A 209 -11.68 8.80 -6.55
C PRO A 209 -10.25 9.11 -6.10
N TYR A 210 -9.68 10.20 -6.59
CA TYR A 210 -8.33 10.61 -6.21
C TYR A 210 -8.20 10.72 -4.68
N GLY A 211 -7.15 10.10 -4.13
CA GLY A 211 -6.89 10.11 -2.69
C GLY A 211 -7.77 9.19 -1.84
N SER A 212 -8.75 8.48 -2.40
CA SER A 212 -9.63 7.54 -1.67
C SER A 212 -8.84 6.50 -0.85
N GLN A 213 -7.82 5.87 -1.45
CA GLN A 213 -6.96 4.92 -0.74
C GLN A 213 -6.19 5.57 0.42
N SER A 214 -5.77 6.83 0.28
CA SER A 214 -5.07 7.57 1.35
C SER A 214 -5.99 7.83 2.55
N GLN A 215 -7.28 8.07 2.30
CA GLN A 215 -8.29 8.18 3.35
C GLN A 215 -8.45 6.87 4.12
N VAL A 216 -8.48 5.72 3.41
CA VAL A 216 -8.53 4.41 4.08
C VAL A 216 -7.30 4.19 4.95
N PHE A 217 -6.09 4.50 4.47
CA PHE A 217 -4.89 4.38 5.30
C PHE A 217 -4.87 5.32 6.51
N THR A 218 -5.50 6.49 6.38
CA THR A 218 -5.72 7.39 7.51
C THR A 218 -6.60 6.75 8.56
N LYS A 219 -7.70 6.09 8.16
CA LYS A 219 -8.60 5.39 9.07
C LYS A 219 -7.95 4.16 9.71
N ILE A 220 -7.18 3.39 8.94
CA ILE A 220 -6.38 2.29 9.47
C ILE A 220 -5.39 2.81 10.53
N TRP A 221 -4.70 3.93 10.26
CA TRP A 221 -3.80 4.55 11.22
C TRP A 221 -4.51 4.95 12.52
N GLU A 222 -5.66 5.62 12.41
CA GLU A 222 -6.48 6.01 13.56
C GLU A 222 -6.88 4.78 14.40
N ARG A 223 -7.30 3.69 13.77
CA ARG A 223 -7.62 2.43 14.47
C ARG A 223 -6.41 1.80 15.14
N ILE A 224 -5.26 1.79 14.49
CA ILE A 224 -4.00 1.29 15.09
C ILE A 224 -3.68 2.11 16.33
N ARG A 225 -3.74 3.45 16.27
CA ARG A 225 -3.47 4.29 17.45
C ARG A 225 -4.50 4.11 18.56
N ALA A 226 -5.78 3.95 18.22
CA ALA A 226 -6.83 3.65 19.19
C ALA A 226 -6.62 2.31 19.91
N ALA A 227 -5.89 1.37 19.30
CA ALA A 227 -5.54 0.09 19.89
C ALA A 227 -4.23 0.12 20.73
N ASP A 228 -3.59 1.28 20.91
CA ASP A 228 -2.43 1.41 21.80
C ASP A 228 -2.81 1.01 23.23
N LYS A 229 -2.03 0.11 23.82
CA LYS A 229 -2.19 -0.21 25.25
C LYS A 229 -1.54 0.88 26.09
N PRO A 230 -2.15 1.24 27.25
CA PRO A 230 -1.51 2.13 28.20
C PRO A 230 -0.19 1.51 28.69
N ILE A 231 0.75 2.37 29.05
CA ILE A 231 1.98 1.93 29.71
C ILE A 231 1.55 1.42 31.08
N GLU A 232 1.73 0.13 31.37
CA GLU A 232 1.58 -0.33 32.74
C GLU A 232 2.67 0.33 33.58
N GLU A 233 2.26 1.25 34.46
CA GLU A 233 3.13 1.94 35.41
C GLU A 233 3.81 0.87 36.30
N GLY A 234 5.10 0.63 36.05
CA GLY A 234 5.88 -0.35 36.82
C GLY A 234 6.91 -1.14 36.03
N VAL A 235 6.84 -1.17 34.70
CA VAL A 235 7.93 -1.71 33.88
C VAL A 235 8.95 -0.59 33.66
N PRO A 236 10.16 -0.67 34.26
CA PRO A 236 11.16 0.38 34.07
C PRO A 236 11.47 0.50 32.58
N ALA A 237 11.28 1.71 32.05
CA ALA A 237 11.81 2.07 30.75
C ALA A 237 13.30 1.73 30.79
N ARG A 238 13.73 0.72 30.01
CA ARG A 238 15.15 0.38 29.95
C ARG A 238 15.92 1.65 29.57
N PRO A 239 16.93 2.05 30.36
CA PRO A 239 17.80 3.13 29.97
C PRO A 239 18.50 2.77 28.65
N ILE A 240 18.66 3.82 27.84
CA ILE A 240 19.19 3.85 26.47
C ILE A 240 20.60 3.26 26.40
#